data_AF-A0A256IYM2-F1
#
_entry.id   AF-A0A256IYM2-F1
#
_cell.length_a   1.000
_cell.length_b   1.000
_cell.length_c   1.000
_cell.angle_alpha   90.00
_cell.angle_beta   90.00
_cell.angle_gamma   90.00
#
_symmetry.space_group_name_H-M   'P 1'
#
loop_
_entity.id
_entity.type
_entity.pdbx_description
1 polymer ?
#
loop_
_entity_poly.entity_id
_entity_poly.type
_entity_poly.pdbx_seq_one_letter_code
_entity_poly.pdbx_strand_id
1 'polypeptide(L)'
;MTRSLSDDPPDDPAERTESDAVADPAAVTGGAAADDPGRIKVGVGELAVTTDDAVLTTSGLGSCVAVALVDERAGARGLLHAMLPAGEGRTTATSRPAKYVDTGVDSLIASLDDAGADPRRLKARVAGGAE
;
A
#
# COMPACT_ATOMS: atom_id res chain seq x y z
N MET A 1 -25.00 43.41 38.44
CA MET A 1 -24.15 43.32 37.24
C MET A 1 -22.89 42.63 37.72
N THR A 2 -22.52 41.38 37.43
CA THR A 2 -22.77 40.34 36.41
C THR A 2 -22.27 39.03 37.05
N ARG A 3 -23.05 37.92 37.11
CA ARG A 3 -22.94 36.71 36.26
C ARG A 3 -21.47 36.27 36.02
N SER A 4 -21.02 35.04 36.24
CA SER A 4 -21.66 33.72 36.17
C SER A 4 -20.85 32.66 36.93
N LEU A 5 -21.57 31.67 37.48
CA LEU A 5 -21.06 30.31 37.71
C LEU A 5 -20.61 29.67 36.39
N SER A 6 -19.54 28.88 36.43
CA SER A 6 -19.23 27.91 35.38
C SER A 6 -18.75 26.62 36.06
N ASP A 7 -19.73 25.82 36.44
CA ASP A 7 -19.68 24.35 36.29
C ASP A 7 -19.71 24.07 34.78
N ASP A 8 -18.70 23.34 34.28
CA ASP A 8 -18.83 22.07 33.54
C ASP A 8 -17.44 21.65 33.00
N PRO A 9 -16.99 20.40 33.22
CA PRO A 9 -15.83 19.81 32.55
C PRO A 9 -16.26 19.21 31.19
N PRO A 10 -15.36 19.18 30.20
CA PRO A 10 -15.36 17.96 29.40
C PRO A 10 -14.00 17.50 28.87
N ASP A 11 -14.01 16.20 28.58
CA ASP A 11 -13.19 15.45 27.64
C ASP A 11 -11.74 15.13 28.03
N ASP A 12 -11.65 14.02 28.77
CA ASP A 12 -10.60 13.00 28.60
C ASP A 12 -10.87 12.20 27.32
N PRO A 13 -9.98 12.26 26.31
CA PRO A 13 -9.79 11.15 25.41
C PRO A 13 -8.45 10.49 25.72
N ALA A 14 -8.54 9.47 26.57
CA ALA A 14 -7.63 8.34 26.70
C ALA A 14 -6.73 8.17 25.47
N GLU A 15 -5.42 8.18 25.74
CA GLU A 15 -4.37 7.79 24.81
C GLU A 15 -4.76 6.55 24.01
N ARG A 16 -5.15 6.75 22.75
CA ARG A 16 -5.17 5.70 21.74
C ARG A 16 -3.80 5.68 21.08
N THR A 17 -2.83 5.09 21.75
CA THR A 17 -1.64 4.59 21.06
C THR A 17 -2.05 3.30 20.35
N GLU A 18 -2.62 3.47 19.16
CA GLU A 18 -2.73 2.40 18.17
C GLU A 18 -1.32 2.09 17.66
N SER A 19 -0.68 1.11 18.29
CA SER A 19 0.52 0.48 17.76
C SER A 19 0.46 -0.99 18.13
N ASP A 20 -0.27 -1.76 17.33
CA ASP A 20 0.04 -3.14 17.00
C ASP A 20 -1.00 -3.66 16.01
N ALA A 21 -0.97 -3.09 14.80
CA ALA A 21 -1.50 -3.78 13.63
C ALA A 21 -0.30 -4.44 12.94
N VAL A 22 -0.01 -5.67 13.36
CA VAL A 22 0.81 -6.59 12.58
C VAL A 22 0.04 -6.77 11.26
N ALA A 23 0.60 -6.27 10.16
CA ALA A 23 -0.02 -6.43 8.86
C ALA A 23 -0.02 -7.93 8.49
N ASP A 24 -1.19 -8.55 8.56
CA ASP A 24 -1.42 -9.87 7.97
C ASP A 24 -1.15 -9.78 6.46
N PRO A 25 -0.19 -10.55 5.92
CA PRO A 25 0.23 -10.43 4.51
C PRO A 25 -0.80 -10.97 3.50
N ALA A 26 -1.96 -11.47 3.95
CA ALA A 26 -2.92 -12.18 3.11
C ALA A 26 -4.21 -11.39 2.79
N ALA A 27 -4.36 -10.15 3.25
CA ALA A 27 -5.60 -9.39 3.00
C ALA A 27 -5.36 -7.89 2.83
N VAL A 28 -4.89 -7.49 1.66
CA VAL A 28 -5.15 -6.13 1.15
C VAL A 28 -6.21 -6.19 0.04
N THR A 29 -7.41 -6.60 0.41
CA THR A 29 -8.61 -6.19 -0.34
C THR A 29 -8.82 -4.70 -0.05
N GLY A 30 -8.67 -3.88 -1.09
CA GLY A 30 -8.53 -2.43 -1.03
C GLY A 30 -9.40 -1.71 0.01
N GLY A 31 -8.76 -0.85 0.80
CA GLY A 31 -9.43 0.11 1.69
C GLY A 31 -10.18 1.15 0.87
N ALA A 32 -11.48 1.27 1.13
CA ALA A 32 -12.40 2.17 0.47
C ALA A 32 -12.14 3.65 0.84
N ALA A 33 -11.96 4.50 -0.17
CA ALA A 33 -12.29 5.93 -0.04
C ALA A 33 -12.56 6.55 -1.42
N ALA A 34 -13.85 6.54 -1.80
CA ALA A 34 -14.46 7.22 -2.94
C ALA A 34 -13.93 6.80 -4.32
N ASP A 35 -13.99 5.49 -4.59
CA ASP A 35 -13.53 4.90 -5.84
C ASP A 35 -14.68 4.74 -6.85
N ASP A 36 -14.38 5.07 -8.11
CA ASP A 36 -15.13 4.59 -9.26
C ASP A 36 -15.25 3.05 -9.15
N PRO A 37 -16.46 2.45 -9.24
CA PRO A 37 -16.64 1.02 -8.99
C PRO A 37 -15.79 0.22 -9.96
N GLY A 38 -14.70 -0.37 -9.46
CA GLY A 38 -13.69 -1.04 -10.26
C GLY A 38 -12.30 -0.38 -10.26
N ARG A 39 -12.01 0.59 -9.39
CA ARG A 39 -10.65 1.12 -9.21
C ARG A 39 -10.15 0.87 -7.78
N ILE A 40 -8.89 0.46 -7.64
CA ILE A 40 -8.19 0.30 -6.37
C ILE A 40 -7.02 1.27 -6.37
N LYS A 41 -6.97 2.17 -5.38
CA LYS A 41 -5.86 3.10 -5.20
C LYS A 41 -4.75 2.47 -4.36
N VAL A 42 -3.50 2.62 -4.81
CA VAL A 42 -2.28 2.20 -4.11
C VAL A 42 -1.55 3.45 -3.62
N GLY A 43 -1.46 3.60 -2.30
CA GLY A 43 -0.79 4.71 -1.64
C GLY A 43 0.73 4.61 -1.64
N VAL A 44 1.39 5.66 -1.13
CA VAL A 44 2.85 5.71 -1.00
C VAL A 44 3.32 4.67 0.02
N GLY A 45 4.26 3.81 -0.37
CA GLY A 45 4.77 2.75 0.49
C GLY A 45 3.83 1.58 0.67
N GLU A 46 2.86 1.42 -0.24
CA GLU A 46 1.88 0.34 -0.28
C GLU A 46 2.03 -0.49 -1.57
N LEU A 47 1.41 -1.66 -1.55
CA LEU A 47 1.20 -2.50 -2.72
C LEU A 47 -0.21 -3.09 -2.71
N ALA A 48 -0.71 -3.45 -3.88
CA ALA A 48 -1.96 -4.18 -4.01
C ALA A 48 -1.88 -5.20 -5.16
N VAL A 49 -2.65 -6.27 -5.05
CA VAL A 49 -2.83 -7.31 -6.07
C VAL A 49 -4.33 -7.50 -6.31
N THR A 50 -4.72 -7.78 -7.55
CA THR A 50 -6.09 -8.17 -7.90
C THR A 50 -6.08 -9.19 -9.05
N THR A 51 -7.06 -10.08 -9.03
CA THR A 51 -7.38 -11.05 -10.10
C THR A 51 -8.70 -10.73 -10.80
N ASP A 52 -9.47 -9.76 -10.30
CA ASP A 52 -10.72 -9.29 -10.89
C ASP A 52 -10.45 -8.25 -11.98
N ASP A 53 -11.49 -7.64 -12.57
CA ASP A 53 -11.39 -6.55 -13.56
C ASP A 53 -11.08 -5.16 -12.95
N ALA A 54 -10.66 -5.10 -11.68
CA ALA A 54 -10.30 -3.86 -11.00
C ALA A 54 -9.02 -3.18 -11.55
N VAL A 55 -9.06 -1.87 -11.75
CA VAL A 55 -7.92 -1.06 -12.19
C VAL A 55 -7.09 -0.62 -10.98
N LEU A 56 -5.84 -1.07 -10.89
CA LEU A 56 -4.89 -0.58 -9.88
C LEU A 56 -4.37 0.79 -10.32
N THR A 57 -4.40 1.77 -9.43
CA THR A 57 -3.92 3.13 -9.72
C THR A 57 -3.07 3.68 -8.61
N THR A 58 -2.09 4.49 -8.97
CA THR A 58 -1.35 5.31 -8.03
C THR A 58 -1.12 6.68 -8.66
N SER A 59 -0.84 7.69 -7.85
CA SER A 59 -0.68 9.07 -8.30
C SER A 59 0.43 9.77 -7.53
N GLY A 60 0.90 10.88 -8.07
CA GLY A 60 1.89 11.73 -7.41
C GLY A 60 3.26 11.07 -7.27
N LEU A 61 3.73 10.34 -8.29
CA LEU A 61 5.00 9.61 -8.19
C LEU A 61 6.21 10.53 -7.95
N GLY A 62 6.38 11.61 -8.71
CA GLY A 62 7.55 12.49 -8.54
C GLY A 62 8.85 11.67 -8.53
N SER A 63 9.61 11.74 -7.44
CA SER A 63 10.84 10.96 -7.21
C SER A 63 10.60 9.50 -6.81
N CYS A 64 9.41 9.14 -6.35
CA CYS A 64 9.04 7.75 -6.06
C CYS A 64 8.95 6.91 -7.34
N VAL A 65 8.94 5.59 -7.17
CA VAL A 65 8.86 4.63 -8.29
C VAL A 65 7.66 3.72 -8.10
N ALA A 66 6.84 3.61 -9.14
CA ALA A 66 5.80 2.59 -9.25
C ALA A 66 6.28 1.40 -10.08
N VAL A 67 6.02 0.20 -9.59
CA VAL A 67 6.27 -1.05 -10.31
C VAL A 67 4.96 -1.81 -10.46
N ALA A 68 4.56 -2.06 -11.71
CA ALA A 68 3.40 -2.87 -12.05
C ALA A 68 3.86 -4.22 -12.61
N LEU A 69 3.29 -5.31 -12.09
CA LEU A 69 3.56 -6.67 -12.55
C LEU A 69 2.24 -7.31 -13.00
N VAL A 70 2.27 -8.06 -14.10
CA VAL A 70 1.07 -8.73 -14.63
C VAL A 70 1.39 -10.11 -15.19
N ASP A 71 0.55 -11.10 -14.87
CA ASP A 71 0.44 -12.36 -15.60
C ASP A 71 -0.91 -12.38 -16.34
N GLU A 72 -0.88 -12.09 -17.64
CA GLU A 72 -2.07 -12.04 -18.49
C GLU A 72 -2.83 -13.38 -18.56
N ARG A 73 -2.14 -14.52 -18.33
CA ARG A 73 -2.79 -15.83 -18.37
C ARG A 73 -3.56 -16.14 -17.09
N ALA A 74 -3.02 -15.71 -15.95
CA ALA A 74 -3.66 -15.89 -14.66
C ALA A 74 -4.71 -14.80 -14.37
N GLY A 75 -4.70 -13.69 -15.11
CA GLY A 75 -5.52 -12.51 -14.82
C GLY A 75 -5.02 -11.71 -13.61
N ALA A 76 -3.92 -12.15 -12.99
CA ALA A 76 -3.34 -11.54 -11.80
C ALA A 76 -2.49 -10.32 -12.17
N ARG A 77 -2.73 -9.22 -11.46
CA ARG A 77 -1.98 -7.96 -11.62
C ARG A 77 -1.69 -7.32 -10.27
N GLY A 78 -0.54 -6.70 -10.18
CA GLY A 78 -0.05 -6.06 -8.97
C GLY A 78 0.55 -4.70 -9.26
N LEU A 79 0.46 -3.80 -8.28
CA LEU A 79 1.04 -2.46 -8.33
C LEU A 79 1.68 -2.14 -6.98
N LEU A 80 2.94 -1.72 -7.03
CA LEU A 80 3.75 -1.22 -5.92
C LEU A 80 4.00 0.27 -6.13
N HIS A 81 3.96 1.06 -5.05
CA HIS A 81 4.47 2.43 -5.03
C HIS A 81 5.57 2.52 -3.95
N ALA A 82 6.83 2.38 -4.38
CA ALA A 82 7.98 2.44 -3.50
C ALA A 82 8.53 3.87 -3.38
N MET A 83 8.93 4.24 -2.16
CA MET A 83 9.46 5.57 -1.84
C MET A 83 11.00 5.61 -1.86
N LEU A 84 11.64 4.46 -1.57
CA LEU A 84 13.08 4.36 -1.37
C LEU A 84 13.67 3.21 -2.21
N PRO A 85 14.94 3.30 -2.62
CA PRO A 85 15.54 2.30 -3.51
C PRO A 85 15.83 0.95 -2.82
N ALA A 86 16.31 0.94 -1.58
CA ALA A 86 16.73 -0.29 -0.90
C ALA A 86 16.45 -0.28 0.61
N GLY A 87 15.97 -1.41 1.12
CA GLY A 87 15.65 -1.67 2.52
C GLY A 87 16.76 -2.35 3.31
N GLU A 88 17.82 -2.84 2.66
CA GLU A 88 18.95 -3.56 3.26
C GLU A 88 19.48 -2.85 4.54
N GLY A 89 19.64 -3.63 5.62
CA GLY A 89 20.12 -3.13 6.91
C GLY A 89 19.14 -2.23 7.68
N ARG A 90 17.90 -2.04 7.21
CA ARG A 90 16.90 -1.23 7.90
C ARG A 90 15.85 -2.11 8.56
N THR A 91 15.64 -1.91 9.86
CA THR A 91 14.58 -2.60 10.63
C THR A 91 13.17 -2.38 10.05
N THR A 92 12.95 -1.23 9.41
CA THR A 92 11.67 -0.88 8.78
C THR A 92 11.39 -1.66 7.50
N ALA A 93 12.37 -2.35 6.91
CA ALA A 93 12.15 -3.13 5.69
C ALA A 93 11.27 -4.37 5.95
N THR A 94 11.40 -5.00 7.13
CA THR A 94 10.57 -6.14 7.52
C THR A 94 9.13 -5.72 7.82
N SER A 95 8.93 -4.59 8.50
CA SER A 95 7.59 -4.13 8.87
C SER A 95 6.88 -3.34 7.78
N ARG A 96 7.61 -2.76 6.82
CA ARG A 96 7.06 -1.98 5.70
C ARG A 96 7.82 -2.27 4.40
N PRO A 97 7.73 -3.49 3.85
CA PRO A 97 8.48 -3.88 2.66
C PRO A 97 8.14 -3.02 1.43
N ALA A 98 6.86 -2.68 1.23
CA ALA A 98 6.40 -1.86 0.11
C ALA A 98 6.96 -0.42 0.11
N LYS A 99 7.62 0.02 1.18
CA LYS A 99 8.35 1.30 1.21
C LYS A 99 9.59 1.30 0.30
N TYR A 100 10.19 0.12 0.08
CA TYR A 100 11.45 -0.04 -0.64
C TYR A 100 11.27 -0.80 -1.96
N VAL A 101 12.06 -0.50 -2.98
CA VAL A 101 11.95 -1.17 -4.29
C VAL A 101 12.35 -2.63 -4.19
N ASP A 102 13.48 -2.95 -3.55
CA ASP A 102 13.97 -4.33 -3.40
C ASP A 102 12.95 -5.22 -2.68
N THR A 103 12.62 -4.92 -1.42
CA THR A 103 11.73 -5.75 -0.61
C THR A 103 10.27 -5.65 -1.07
N GLY A 104 9.87 -4.51 -1.63
CA GLY A 104 8.55 -4.31 -2.20
C GLY A 104 8.31 -5.14 -3.46
N VAL A 105 9.31 -5.26 -4.35
CA VAL A 105 9.20 -6.11 -5.55
C VAL A 105 9.13 -7.59 -5.16
N ASP A 106 9.96 -8.04 -4.23
CA ASP A 106 9.91 -9.42 -3.74
C ASP A 106 8.56 -9.75 -3.11
N SER A 107 8.03 -8.83 -2.29
CA SER A 107 6.70 -8.98 -1.68
C SER A 107 5.59 -9.00 -2.73
N LEU A 108 5.68 -8.15 -3.76
CA LEU A 108 4.69 -8.10 -4.83
C LEU A 108 4.67 -9.39 -5.66
N ILE A 109 5.85 -9.95 -5.96
CA ILE A 109 5.96 -11.23 -6.68
C ILE A 109 5.37 -12.36 -5.84
N ALA A 110 5.68 -12.43 -4.55
CA ALA A 110 5.12 -13.43 -3.64
C ALA A 110 3.58 -13.34 -3.59
N SER A 111 3.03 -12.14 -3.41
CA SER A 111 1.57 -11.95 -3.41
C SER A 111 0.90 -12.31 -4.75
N LEU A 112 1.60 -12.13 -5.87
CA LEU A 112 1.09 -12.55 -7.19
C LEU A 112 1.14 -14.06 -7.38
N ASP A 113 2.21 -14.72 -6.93
CA ASP A 113 2.33 -16.18 -6.94
C ASP A 113 1.24 -16.82 -6.08
N ASP A 114 0.99 -16.27 -4.88
CA ASP A 114 -0.12 -16.67 -3.99
C ASP A 114 -1.50 -16.47 -4.65
N ALA A 115 -1.63 -15.45 -5.52
CA ALA A 115 -2.83 -15.20 -6.32
C ALA A 115 -2.92 -16.07 -7.59
N GLY A 116 -1.99 -17.00 -7.82
CA GLY A 116 -1.98 -17.95 -8.93
C GLY A 116 -1.24 -17.48 -10.19
N ALA A 117 -0.47 -16.39 -10.13
CA ALA A 117 0.43 -16.00 -11.20
C ALA A 117 1.61 -16.99 -11.32
N ASP A 118 2.23 -17.10 -12.50
CA ASP A 118 3.52 -17.76 -12.65
C ASP A 118 4.63 -16.70 -12.69
N PRO A 119 5.55 -16.65 -11.70
CA PRO A 119 6.60 -15.65 -11.64
C PRO A 119 7.46 -15.56 -12.91
N ARG A 120 7.58 -16.65 -13.66
CA ARG A 120 8.36 -16.72 -14.90
C ARG A 120 7.66 -16.05 -16.09
N ARG A 121 6.38 -15.72 -15.97
CA ARG A 121 5.55 -15.11 -17.02
C ARG A 121 5.23 -13.64 -16.74
N LEU A 122 5.61 -13.13 -15.57
CA LEU A 122 5.34 -11.76 -15.18
C LEU A 122 5.96 -10.78 -16.16
N LYS A 123 5.15 -9.83 -16.63
CA LYS A 123 5.61 -8.65 -17.36
C LYS A 123 5.66 -7.48 -16.41
N ALA A 124 6.78 -6.77 -16.41
CA ALA A 124 6.97 -5.58 -15.60
C ALA A 124 6.77 -4.29 -16.38
N ARG A 125 6.21 -3.26 -15.73
CA ARG A 125 6.21 -1.87 -16.17
C ARG A 125 6.58 -0.97 -15.00
N VAL A 126 7.36 0.07 -15.28
CA VAL A 126 7.88 0.98 -14.26
C VAL A 126 7.59 2.42 -14.67
N ALA A 127 7.24 3.25 -13.69
CA ALA A 127 7.01 4.69 -13.87
C ALA A 127 7.47 5.48 -12.63
N GLY A 128 7.72 6.79 -12.79
CA GLY A 128 8.22 7.65 -11.71
C GLY A 128 9.72 7.93 -11.85
N GLY A 129 10.39 8.24 -10.73
CA GLY A 129 11.80 8.59 -10.71
C GLY A 129 12.12 9.91 -11.42
N ALA A 130 11.18 10.86 -11.41
CA ALA A 130 11.39 12.21 -11.91
C ALA A 130 12.20 13.05 -10.91
N GLU A 131 13.07 13.92 -11.45
CA GLU A 131 13.86 14.94 -10.75
C GLU A 131 13.41 16.35 -11.13
#